data_AF-A0A945MKD9-F1
#
_entry.id   AF-A0A945MKD9-F1
#
_cell.length_a   1.000
_cell.length_b   1.000
_cell.length_c   1.000
_cell.angle_alpha   90.00
_cell.angle_beta   90.00
_cell.angle_gamma   90.00
#
_symmetry.space_group_name_H-M   'P 1'
#
loop_
_entity.id
_entity.type
_entity.pdbx_description
1 polymer ?
#
loop_
_entity_poly.entity_id
_entity_poly.type
_entity_poly.pdbx_seq_one_letter_code
_entity_poly.pdbx_strand_id
1 'polypeptide(L)' 'GIPGEYVKIEDTVRGFKGLVDGEYDDVPEQAFMMVGGIEQALEKAKGL' A
#
# COMPACT_ATOMS: atom_id res chain seq x y z
N GLY A 1 -7.31 -13.25 -13.50
CA GLY A 1 -7.58 -12.83 -12.11
C GLY A 1 -6.37 -12.11 -11.58
N ILE A 2 -6.51 -11.37 -10.48
CA ILE A 2 -5.36 -10.73 -9.83
C ILE A 2 -4.69 -11.79 -8.95
N PRO A 3 -3.40 -12.11 -9.15
CA PRO A 3 -2.69 -13.07 -8.31
C PRO A 3 -2.60 -12.52 -6.88
N GLY A 4 -2.90 -13.35 -5.89
CA GLY A 4 -2.71 -12.99 -4.50
C GLY A 4 -1.23 -12.92 -4.15
N GLU A 5 -0.89 -12.07 -3.17
CA GLU A 5 0.46 -11.91 -2.66
C GLU A 5 0.48 -12.16 -1.15
N TYR A 6 1.54 -12.80 -0.67
CA TYR A 6 1.77 -12.97 0.76
C TYR A 6 2.58 -11.79 1.30
N VAL A 7 2.03 -11.14 2.32
CA VAL A 7 2.63 -9.97 2.96
C VAL A 7 3.16 -10.39 4.31
N LYS A 8 4.43 -10.08 4.59
CA LYS A 8 5.00 -10.37 5.90
C LYS A 8 4.38 -9.45 6.95
N ILE A 9 4.29 -9.94 8.17
CA ILE A 9 3.75 -9.18 9.30
C ILE A 9 4.50 -7.85 9.48
N GLU A 10 5.83 -7.86 9.33
CA GLU A 10 6.67 -6.67 9.45
C GLU A 10 6.29 -5.59 8.42
N ASP A 11 6.01 -6.00 7.19
CA ASP A 11 5.59 -5.10 6.10
C ASP A 11 4.18 -4.56 6.33
N THR A 12 3.27 -5.40 6.84
CA THR A 12 1.93 -4.99 7.23
C THR A 12 2.00 -3.93 8.33
N VAL A 13 2.74 -4.18 9.41
CA VAL A 13 2.85 -3.22 10.52
C VAL A 13 3.49 -1.92 10.06
N ARG A 14 4.54 -1.97 9.24
CA ARG A 14 5.19 -0.78 8.66
C ARG A 14 4.22 0.04 7.80
N GLY A 15 3.47 -0.62 6.90
CA GLY A 15 2.50 0.06 6.03
C GLY A 15 1.37 0.71 6.82
N PHE A 16 0.76 -0.02 7.76
CA PHE A 16 -0.31 0.53 8.60
C PHE A 16 0.17 1.62 9.54
N LYS A 17 1.39 1.55 10.05
CA LYS A 17 1.96 2.62 10.87
C LYS A 17 2.05 3.93 10.07
N GLY A 18 2.64 3.89 8.87
CA GLY A 18 2.73 5.09 8.04
C GLY A 18 1.36 5.63 7.60
N LEU A 19 0.36 4.76 7.42
CA LEU A 19 -1.04 5.19 7.20
C LEU A 19 -1.60 5.97 8.39
N VAL A 20 -1.33 5.53 9.63
CA VAL A 20 -1.80 6.22 10.84
C VAL A 20 -1.01 7.49 11.11
N ASP A 21 0.29 7.49 10.81
CA ASP A 21 1.16 8.66 10.97
C ASP A 21 0.95 9.72 9.85
N GLY A 22 0.11 9.43 8.85
CA GLY A 22 -0.22 10.34 7.73
C GLY A 22 0.87 10.43 6.65
N GLU A 23 1.84 9.50 6.63
CA GLU A 23 2.95 9.49 5.67
C GLU A 23 2.50 9.24 4.22
N TYR A 24 1.28 8.73 4.03
CA TYR A 24 0.73 8.37 2.72
C TYR A 24 -0.54 9.15 2.37
N ASP A 25 -0.82 10.27 3.05
CA ASP A 25 -2.04 11.06 2.82
C ASP A 25 -2.10 11.70 1.42
N ASP A 26 -0.94 11.93 0.80
CA ASP A 26 -0.84 12.42 -0.58
C ASP A 26 -1.13 11.34 -1.64
N VAL A 27 -1.27 10.07 -1.22
CA VAL A 27 -1.46 8.94 -2.13
C VAL A 27 -2.95 8.79 -2.48
N PRO A 28 -3.32 8.70 -3.78
CA PRO A 28 -4.71 8.49 -4.17
C PRO A 28 -5.30 7.22 -3.57
N GLU A 29 -6.55 7.28 -3.06
CA GLU A 29 -7.24 6.14 -2.44
C GLU A 29 -7.29 4.90 -3.35
N GLN A 30 -7.41 5.12 -4.67
CA GLN A 30 -7.42 4.04 -5.68
C GLN A 30 -6.11 3.23 -5.72
N ALA A 31 -5.00 3.83 -5.28
CA ALA A 31 -3.70 3.18 -5.24
C ALA A 31 -3.63 2.08 -4.18
N PHE A 32 -4.44 2.16 -3.10
CA PHE A 32 -4.48 1.15 -2.04
C PHE A 32 -5.37 -0.05 -2.38
N MET A 33 -6.11 0.00 -3.49
CA MET A 33 -7.02 -1.08 -3.85
C MET A 33 -6.28 -2.26 -4.48
N MET A 34 -6.49 -3.46 -3.94
CA MET A 34 -5.96 -4.74 -4.45
C MET A 34 -4.42 -4.77 -4.57
N VAL A 35 -3.72 -4.29 -3.55
CA VAL A 35 -2.26 -4.33 -3.44
C VAL A 35 -1.82 -5.29 -2.33
N GLY A 36 -0.65 -5.90 -2.46
CA GLY A 36 -0.06 -6.71 -1.40
C GLY A 36 0.54 -5.85 -0.30
N GLY A 37 1.48 -4.96 -0.64
CA GLY A 37 2.14 -4.09 0.33
C GLY A 37 2.03 -2.60 -0.01
N ILE A 38 2.52 -1.77 0.91
CA ILE A 38 2.54 -0.32 0.73
C ILE A 38 3.39 0.13 -0.47
N GLU A 39 4.44 -0.63 -0.78
CA GLU A 39 5.32 -0.35 -1.93
C GLU A 39 4.57 -0.47 -3.26
N GLN A 40 3.65 -1.43 -3.37
CA GLN A 40 2.77 -1.55 -4.54
C GLN A 40 1.73 -0.43 -4.59
N ALA A 41 1.23 0.02 -3.44
CA ALA A 41 0.34 1.19 -3.41
C ALA A 41 1.07 2.43 -3.95
N LEU A 42 2.31 2.68 -3.49
CA LEU A 42 3.14 3.80 -3.95
C LEU A 42 3.53 3.67 -5.43
N GLU A 43 3.79 2.45 -5.91
CA GLU A 43 4.05 2.22 -7.34
C GLU A 43 2.82 2.51 -8.18
N LYS A 44 1.66 1.99 -7.77
CA LYS A 44 0.38 2.22 -8.45
C LYS A 44 -0.01 3.69 -8.46
N ALA A 45 0.29 4.43 -7.39
CA ALA A 45 0.06 5.86 -7.29
C ALA A 45 0.81 6.68 -8.35
N LYS A 46 1.98 6.22 -8.83
CA LYS A 46 2.73 6.92 -9.89
C LYS A 46 2.02 6.92 -11.25
N GLY A 47 1.05 6.01 -11.44
CA GLY A 47 0.25 5.89 -12.65
C GLY A 47 -1.14 6.52 -12.55
N LEU A 48 -1.46 7.20 -11.45
CA LEU A 48 -2.74 7.85 -11.16
C LEU A 48 -2.56 9.38 -11.09
#